data_AF-A4TZ50-F1
#
_entry.id   AF-A4TZ50-F1
#
_cell.length_a   1.000
_cell.length_b   1.000
_cell.length_c   1.000
_cell.angle_alpha   90.00
_cell.angle_beta   90.00
_cell.angle_gamma   90.00
#
_symmetry.space_group_name_H-M   'P 1'
#
loop_
_entity.id
_entity.type
_entity.pdbx_description
1 polymer ?
#
loop_
_entity_poly.entity_id
_entity_poly.type
_entity_poly.pdbx_seq_one_letter_code
_entity_poly.pdbx_strand_id
1 'polypeptide(L)'
;MIRQLGLGLAAGLLSALLFLSLVKGIALGFVLSYVAPLPLMMAGLALGMGASVTAGLVGAVVVALGFGGMSALSFLAAAALPALVVTNRALLWRQPQDGPTEWYPPGLILAWLTAAVLALMCISAILVAGHPEGVKGWVTETIGRTLDLLATELPPNERPKVAGWWSSFFPAMVCASWLVMIVANATGAQGVLVRLGRNRRPSPVYRQLWLPDWLAVLMVVAALASQVLGGDVGYVGGNVALVVLIPFMFLGLAAIHGFAAGKPQARFILAATYGLLALVFVWTALAVAILGMVRFWTMRFRRGNSGGGMEG
;
A
#
# COMPACT_ATOMS: atom_id res chain seq x y z
N MET A 1 -10.79 -20.02 20.73
CA MET A 1 -9.43 -20.36 20.25
C MET A 1 -9.44 -21.28 19.03
N ILE A 2 -10.10 -22.45 19.06
CA ILE A 2 -10.13 -23.41 17.92
C ILE A 2 -10.59 -22.78 16.59
N ARG A 3 -11.68 -22.00 16.62
CA ARG A 3 -12.20 -21.28 15.43
C ARG A 3 -11.22 -20.23 14.86
N GLN A 4 -10.41 -19.59 15.71
CA GLN A 4 -9.40 -18.61 15.30
C GLN A 4 -8.23 -19.29 14.61
N LEU A 5 -7.79 -20.43 15.15
CA LEU A 5 -6.73 -21.25 14.57
C LEU A 5 -7.14 -21.85 13.22
N GLY A 6 -8.33 -22.45 13.15
CA GLY A 6 -8.81 -23.09 11.91
C GLY A 6 -9.01 -22.11 10.75
N LEU A 7 -9.64 -20.96 11.00
CA LEU A 7 -9.82 -19.94 9.96
C LEU A 7 -8.52 -19.19 9.64
N GLY A 8 -7.62 -19.01 10.62
CA GLY A 8 -6.27 -18.50 10.38
C GLY A 8 -5.45 -19.42 9.47
N LEU A 9 -5.47 -20.73 9.72
CA LEU A 9 -4.86 -21.75 8.87
C LEU A 9 -5.39 -21.69 7.44
N ALA A 10 -6.73 -21.71 7.28
CA ALA A 10 -7.35 -21.66 5.95
C ALA A 10 -7.01 -20.37 5.19
N ALA A 11 -6.99 -19.23 5.86
CA ALA A 11 -6.61 -17.95 5.27
C ALA A 11 -5.13 -17.92 4.86
N GLY A 12 -4.24 -18.45 5.70
CA GLY A 12 -2.81 -18.55 5.39
C GLY A 12 -2.53 -19.45 4.19
N LEU A 13 -3.20 -20.62 4.12
CA LEU A 13 -3.11 -21.53 2.98
C LEU A 13 -3.60 -20.87 1.69
N LEU A 14 -4.80 -20.26 1.72
CA LEU A 14 -5.36 -19.59 0.55
C LEU A 14 -4.46 -18.45 0.06
N SER A 15 -3.94 -17.64 0.98
CA SER A 15 -3.04 -16.55 0.64
C SER A 15 -1.72 -17.03 0.04
N ALA A 16 -1.13 -18.09 0.61
CA ALA A 16 0.08 -18.68 0.04
C ALA A 16 -0.18 -19.19 -1.39
N LEU A 17 -1.30 -19.86 -1.64
CA LEU A 17 -1.66 -20.32 -2.98
C LEU A 17 -1.84 -19.15 -3.96
N LEU A 18 -2.50 -18.07 -3.53
CA LEU A 18 -2.64 -16.84 -4.33
C LEU A 18 -1.28 -16.21 -4.63
N PHE A 19 -0.38 -16.13 -3.65
CA PHE A 19 0.96 -15.61 -3.83
C PHE A 19 1.79 -16.46 -4.81
N LEU A 20 1.74 -17.78 -4.67
CA LEU A 20 2.48 -18.74 -5.50
C LEU A 20 1.94 -18.84 -6.93
N SER A 21 0.73 -18.35 -7.20
CA SER A 21 0.16 -18.34 -8.56
C SER A 21 1.01 -17.53 -9.55
N LEU A 22 1.70 -16.50 -9.08
CA LEU A 22 2.65 -15.71 -9.88
C LEU A 22 3.85 -16.57 -10.31
N VAL A 23 4.43 -17.32 -9.38
CA VAL A 23 5.63 -18.12 -9.64
C VAL A 23 5.34 -19.29 -10.59
N LYS A 24 4.11 -19.81 -10.56
CA LYS A 24 3.67 -20.90 -11.45
C LYS A 24 3.31 -20.43 -12.87
N GLY A 25 3.42 -19.14 -13.19
CA GLY A 25 3.15 -18.62 -14.53
C GLY A 25 1.70 -18.80 -15.00
N ILE A 26 0.74 -18.88 -14.07
CA ILE A 26 -0.69 -18.97 -14.41
C ILE A 26 -1.08 -17.67 -15.14
N ALA A 27 -1.96 -17.75 -16.15
CA ALA A 27 -2.36 -16.61 -16.99
C ALA A 27 -2.83 -15.37 -16.19
N LEU A 28 -3.39 -15.58 -14.98
CA LEU A 28 -3.81 -14.53 -14.05
C LEU A 28 -2.94 -14.44 -12.77
N GLY A 29 -1.77 -15.06 -12.76
CA GLY A 29 -0.92 -15.21 -11.57
C GLY A 29 -0.50 -13.88 -10.94
N PHE A 30 -0.23 -12.86 -11.76
CA PHE A 30 0.07 -11.51 -11.26
C PHE A 30 -1.13 -10.91 -10.52
N VAL A 31 -2.33 -10.95 -11.13
CA VAL A 31 -3.56 -10.42 -10.51
C VAL A 31 -3.89 -11.18 -9.23
N LEU A 32 -3.80 -12.50 -9.24
CA LEU A 32 -4.08 -13.35 -8.08
C LEU A 32 -3.09 -13.08 -6.94
N SER A 33 -1.80 -12.89 -7.24
CA SER A 33 -0.80 -12.55 -6.22
C SER A 33 -1.07 -11.21 -5.54
N TYR A 34 -1.65 -10.24 -6.26
CA TYR A 34 -2.05 -8.94 -5.69
C TYR A 34 -3.22 -9.05 -4.70
N VAL A 35 -3.98 -10.15 -4.73
CA VAL A 35 -5.08 -10.44 -3.81
C VAL A 35 -4.61 -11.31 -2.63
N ALA A 36 -3.36 -11.77 -2.63
CA ALA A 36 -2.81 -12.58 -1.53
C ALA A 36 -2.96 -11.94 -0.12
N PRO A 37 -2.88 -10.61 0.08
CA PRO A 37 -3.11 -10.02 1.40
C PRO A 37 -4.58 -10.13 1.89
N LEU A 38 -5.56 -10.23 0.98
CA LEU A 38 -6.99 -10.20 1.31
C LEU A 38 -7.40 -11.27 2.34
N PRO A 39 -7.08 -12.57 2.18
CA PRO A 39 -7.48 -13.59 3.16
C PRO A 39 -6.88 -13.35 4.55
N LEU A 40 -5.62 -12.88 4.63
CA LEU A 40 -4.97 -12.57 5.90
C LEU A 40 -5.67 -11.42 6.60
N MET A 41 -5.98 -10.35 5.86
CA MET A 41 -6.70 -9.21 6.40
C MET A 41 -8.13 -9.58 6.80
N MET A 42 -8.82 -10.42 6.05
CA MET A 42 -10.15 -10.93 6.42
C MET A 42 -10.09 -11.72 7.73
N ALA A 43 -9.14 -12.65 7.87
CA ALA A 43 -8.95 -13.40 9.11
C ALA A 43 -8.60 -12.48 10.28
N GLY A 44 -7.68 -11.55 10.08
CA GLY A 44 -7.26 -10.59 11.10
C GLY A 44 -8.39 -9.66 11.55
N LEU A 45 -9.07 -9.00 10.63
CA LEU A 45 -10.17 -8.07 10.94
C LEU A 45 -11.37 -8.78 11.58
N ALA A 46 -11.69 -10.02 11.15
CA ALA A 46 -12.81 -10.78 11.69
C ALA A 46 -12.52 -11.50 13.00
N LEU A 47 -11.29 -11.98 13.21
CA LEU A 47 -10.94 -12.91 14.30
C LEU A 47 -9.83 -12.41 15.24
N GLY A 48 -9.11 -11.36 14.83
CA GLY A 48 -8.22 -10.56 15.67
C GLY A 48 -6.75 -10.79 15.31
N MET A 49 -5.86 -10.16 16.06
CA MET A 49 -4.42 -10.24 15.80
C MET A 49 -3.90 -11.69 15.76
N GLY A 50 -4.35 -12.55 16.68
CA GLY A 50 -3.94 -13.95 16.72
C GLY A 50 -4.21 -14.70 15.40
N ALA A 51 -5.37 -14.49 14.79
CA ALA A 51 -5.71 -15.11 13.50
C ALA A 51 -4.87 -14.56 12.35
N SER A 52 -4.55 -13.25 12.35
CA SER A 52 -3.66 -12.65 11.36
C SER A 52 -2.23 -13.20 11.47
N VAL A 53 -1.72 -13.38 12.70
CA VAL A 53 -0.40 -13.97 12.95
C VAL A 53 -0.37 -15.42 12.51
N THR A 54 -1.37 -16.24 12.89
CA THR A 54 -1.48 -17.63 12.45
C THR A 54 -1.53 -17.72 10.92
N ALA A 55 -2.35 -16.91 10.25
CA ALA A 55 -2.43 -16.90 8.79
C ALA A 55 -1.10 -16.51 8.13
N GLY A 56 -0.42 -15.49 8.65
CA GLY A 56 0.90 -15.07 8.17
C GLY A 56 1.97 -16.15 8.31
N LEU A 57 2.05 -16.80 9.47
CA LEU A 57 3.01 -17.87 9.73
C LEU A 57 2.75 -19.11 8.87
N VAL A 58 1.49 -19.55 8.79
CA VAL A 58 1.09 -20.68 7.96
C VAL A 58 1.42 -20.40 6.49
N GLY A 59 1.06 -19.22 5.99
CA GLY A 59 1.36 -18.84 4.62
C GLY A 59 2.87 -18.81 4.35
N ALA A 60 3.66 -18.25 5.26
CA ALA A 60 5.11 -18.21 5.15
C ALA A 60 5.75 -19.60 5.13
N VAL A 61 5.30 -20.53 5.98
CA VAL A 61 5.77 -21.92 5.98
C VAL A 61 5.44 -22.60 4.65
N VAL A 62 4.22 -22.44 4.13
CA VAL A 62 3.80 -23.03 2.85
C VAL A 62 4.65 -22.49 1.69
N VAL A 63 4.88 -21.18 1.65
CA VAL A 63 5.74 -20.55 0.63
C VAL A 63 7.19 -21.02 0.78
N ALA A 64 7.71 -21.14 2.00
CA ALA A 64 9.06 -21.62 2.27
C ALA A 64 9.27 -23.06 1.79
N LEU A 65 8.32 -23.96 2.08
CA LEU A 65 8.38 -25.35 1.67
C LEU A 65 8.28 -25.52 0.15
N GLY A 66 7.56 -24.63 -0.55
CA GLY A 66 7.39 -24.70 -1.99
C GLY A 66 8.53 -24.06 -2.80
N PHE A 67 9.03 -22.91 -2.36
CA PHE A 67 9.89 -22.02 -3.16
C PHE A 67 11.05 -21.39 -2.37
N GLY A 68 11.36 -21.94 -1.19
CA GLY A 68 12.52 -21.55 -0.39
C GLY A 68 12.33 -20.31 0.49
N GLY A 69 13.31 -20.09 1.37
CA GLY A 69 13.24 -19.04 2.40
C GLY A 69 13.13 -17.62 1.86
N MET A 70 13.79 -17.31 0.73
CA MET A 70 13.72 -15.98 0.12
C MET A 70 12.29 -15.64 -0.34
N SER A 71 11.59 -16.60 -0.95
CA SER A 71 10.19 -16.44 -1.34
C SER A 71 9.29 -16.22 -0.13
N ALA A 72 9.56 -16.91 0.99
CA ALA A 72 8.82 -16.73 2.22
C ALA A 72 9.04 -15.35 2.85
N LEU A 73 10.27 -14.81 2.81
CA LEU A 73 10.55 -13.44 3.22
C LEU A 73 9.80 -12.42 2.36
N SER A 74 9.76 -12.63 1.04
CA SER A 74 8.96 -11.81 0.13
C SER A 74 7.47 -11.87 0.46
N PHE A 75 6.92 -13.05 0.75
CA PHE A 75 5.53 -13.20 1.20
C PHE A 75 5.27 -12.46 2.52
N LEU A 76 6.18 -12.59 3.49
CA LEU A 76 6.07 -11.93 4.78
C LEU A 76 6.07 -10.40 4.62
N ALA A 77 6.97 -9.84 3.82
CA ALA A 77 7.04 -8.41 3.57
C ALA A 77 5.85 -7.90 2.73
N ALA A 78 5.50 -8.63 1.65
CA ALA A 78 4.52 -8.18 0.68
C ALA A 78 3.07 -8.35 1.16
N ALA A 79 2.76 -9.40 1.93
CA ALA A 79 1.39 -9.75 2.32
C ALA A 79 1.15 -9.82 3.82
N ALA A 80 2.03 -10.49 4.59
CA ALA A 80 1.77 -10.73 6.01
C ALA A 80 1.96 -9.49 6.88
N LEU A 81 3.08 -8.77 6.71
CA LEU A 81 3.39 -7.53 7.42
C LEU A 81 2.26 -6.48 7.30
N PRO A 82 1.78 -6.12 6.09
CA PRO A 82 0.71 -5.14 5.98
C PRO A 82 -0.61 -5.64 6.57
N ALA A 83 -0.91 -6.95 6.47
CA ALA A 83 -2.09 -7.51 7.10
C ALA A 83 -2.04 -7.41 8.63
N LEU A 84 -0.86 -7.60 9.24
CA LEU A 84 -0.64 -7.41 10.67
C LEU A 84 -0.79 -5.94 11.07
N VAL A 85 -0.20 -5.01 10.30
CA VAL A 85 -0.33 -3.56 10.54
C VAL A 85 -1.79 -3.13 10.46
N VAL A 86 -2.51 -3.52 9.41
CA VAL A 86 -3.94 -3.21 9.23
C VAL A 86 -4.76 -3.81 10.37
N THR A 87 -4.56 -5.08 10.69
CA THR A 87 -5.31 -5.77 11.76
C THR A 87 -5.09 -5.12 13.11
N ASN A 88 -3.83 -4.83 13.47
CA ASN A 88 -3.51 -4.16 14.73
C ASN A 88 -4.21 -2.80 14.80
N ARG A 89 -3.91 -1.93 13.83
CA ARG A 89 -4.32 -0.52 13.90
C ARG A 89 -5.82 -0.38 13.71
N ALA A 90 -6.44 -1.12 12.79
CA ALA A 90 -7.88 -1.03 12.54
C ALA A 90 -8.73 -1.47 13.75
N LEU A 91 -8.22 -2.35 14.59
CA LEU A 91 -8.95 -2.87 15.75
C LEU A 91 -8.65 -2.10 17.05
N LEU A 92 -7.81 -1.06 17.01
CA LEU A 92 -7.66 -0.15 18.13
C LEU A 92 -8.91 0.74 18.24
N TRP A 93 -9.42 0.89 19.45
CA TRP A 93 -10.52 1.75 19.80
C TRP A 93 -10.30 2.34 21.19
N ARG A 94 -11.00 3.44 21.49
CA ARG A 94 -11.08 4.03 22.82
C ARG A 94 -12.50 4.51 23.09
N GLN A 95 -12.89 4.54 24.36
CA GLN A 95 -14.16 5.11 24.80
C GLN A 95 -13.87 6.36 25.64
N PRO A 96 -14.15 7.57 25.12
CA PRO A 96 -14.12 8.81 25.90
C PRO A 96 -15.13 8.75 27.05
N GLN A 97 -14.92 9.53 28.12
CA GLN A 97 -15.86 9.59 29.26
C GLN A 97 -17.26 10.05 28.83
N ASP A 98 -17.35 11.04 27.94
CA ASP A 98 -18.60 11.60 27.43
C ASP A 98 -18.62 11.54 25.88
N GLY A 99 -18.83 10.36 25.30
CA GLY A 99 -18.95 10.22 23.84
C GLY A 99 -19.05 8.78 23.33
N PRO A 100 -19.35 8.61 22.02
CA PRO A 100 -19.40 7.30 21.39
C PRO A 100 -18.01 6.65 21.30
N THR A 101 -17.98 5.33 21.13
CA THR A 101 -16.75 4.57 20.85
C THR A 101 -16.01 5.16 19.64
N GLU A 102 -14.75 5.55 19.84
CA GLU A 102 -13.88 6.08 18.78
C GLU A 102 -12.92 5.00 18.28
N TRP A 103 -13.02 4.66 17.00
CA TRP A 103 -12.12 3.72 16.34
C TRP A 103 -10.90 4.42 15.74
N TYR A 104 -9.80 3.66 15.58
CA TYR A 104 -8.57 4.21 15.01
C TYR A 104 -8.79 4.76 13.58
N PRO A 105 -8.38 6.02 13.31
CA PRO A 105 -8.63 6.67 12.03
C PRO A 105 -7.95 5.97 10.84
N PRO A 106 -8.63 5.79 9.69
CA PRO A 106 -8.07 5.14 8.51
C PRO A 106 -6.85 5.89 7.95
N GLY A 107 -6.78 7.21 8.11
CA GLY A 107 -5.64 8.02 7.69
C GLY A 107 -4.37 7.74 8.47
N LEU A 108 -4.48 7.40 9.75
CA LEU A 108 -3.33 6.95 10.55
C LEU A 108 -2.91 5.53 10.18
N ILE A 109 -3.84 4.65 9.80
CA ILE A 109 -3.50 3.31 9.26
C ILE A 109 -2.72 3.46 7.97
N LEU A 110 -3.18 4.32 7.05
CA LEU A 110 -2.47 4.63 5.81
C LEU A 110 -1.07 5.18 6.09
N ALA A 111 -0.93 6.06 7.08
CA ALA A 111 0.36 6.59 7.49
C ALA A 111 1.31 5.49 8.03
N TRP A 112 0.82 4.53 8.80
CA TRP A 112 1.60 3.37 9.24
C TRP A 112 2.03 2.47 8.07
N LEU A 113 1.16 2.26 7.08
CA LEU A 113 1.50 1.51 5.87
C LEU A 113 2.56 2.24 5.06
N THR A 114 2.47 3.57 4.94
CA THR A 114 3.51 4.40 4.31
C THR A 114 4.83 4.29 5.06
N ALA A 115 4.82 4.39 6.39
CA ALA A 115 6.04 4.19 7.18
C ALA A 115 6.65 2.80 6.98
N ALA A 116 5.82 1.75 6.91
CA ALA A 116 6.27 0.38 6.70
C ALA A 116 6.93 0.21 5.32
N VAL A 117 6.31 0.70 4.24
CA VAL A 117 6.89 0.57 2.90
C VAL A 117 8.17 1.38 2.73
N LEU A 118 8.22 2.58 3.34
CA LEU A 118 9.43 3.41 3.33
C LEU A 118 10.56 2.76 4.13
N ALA A 119 10.25 2.13 5.27
CA ALA A 119 11.23 1.37 6.03
C ALA A 119 11.79 0.20 5.20
N LEU A 120 10.93 -0.56 4.52
CA LEU A 120 11.36 -1.62 3.61
C LEU A 120 12.25 -1.09 2.48
N MET A 121 11.87 0.02 1.85
CA MET A 121 12.68 0.67 0.81
C MET A 121 14.06 1.10 1.33
N CYS A 122 14.12 1.74 2.50
CA CYS A 122 15.38 2.14 3.11
C CYS A 122 16.25 0.94 3.48
N ILE A 123 15.66 -0.13 4.03
CA ILE A 123 16.38 -1.39 4.31
C ILE A 123 16.95 -1.97 3.01
N SER A 124 16.14 -2.05 1.94
CA SER A 124 16.61 -2.52 0.64
C SER A 124 17.74 -1.66 0.08
N ALA A 125 17.63 -0.34 0.18
CA ALA A 125 18.69 0.58 -0.26
C ALA A 125 19.99 0.36 0.53
N ILE A 126 19.91 0.20 1.86
CA ILE A 126 21.08 -0.07 2.72
C ILE A 126 21.75 -1.39 2.33
N LEU A 127 20.96 -2.44 2.07
CA LEU A 127 21.49 -3.75 1.69
C LEU A 127 22.26 -3.74 0.35
N VAL A 128 21.96 -2.79 -0.54
CA VAL A 128 22.61 -2.69 -1.86
C VAL A 128 23.53 -1.47 -1.99
N ALA A 129 23.69 -0.67 -0.93
CA ALA A 129 24.49 0.56 -0.95
C ALA A 129 26.00 0.32 -1.23
N GLY A 130 26.49 -0.91 -1.01
CA GLY A 130 27.87 -1.29 -1.34
C GLY A 130 28.12 -1.53 -2.84
N HIS A 131 27.10 -1.38 -3.69
CA HIS A 131 27.25 -1.54 -5.14
C HIS A 131 28.14 -0.42 -5.72
N PRO A 132 29.05 -0.71 -6.68
CA PRO A 132 30.00 0.29 -7.20
C PRO A 132 29.35 1.57 -7.75
N GLU A 133 28.20 1.41 -8.40
CA GLU A 133 27.40 2.50 -8.98
C GLU A 133 26.26 2.98 -8.03
N GLY A 134 26.38 2.66 -6.75
CA GLY A 134 25.36 2.92 -5.72
C GLY A 134 24.05 2.18 -5.95
N VAL A 135 23.04 2.57 -5.19
CA VAL A 135 21.68 2.00 -5.21
C VAL A 135 21.04 2.14 -6.59
N LYS A 136 21.17 3.31 -7.22
CA LYS A 136 20.60 3.54 -8.56
C LYS A 136 21.24 2.64 -9.62
N GLY A 137 22.54 2.42 -9.54
CA GLY A 137 23.26 1.50 -10.41
C GLY A 137 22.77 0.06 -10.28
N TRP A 138 22.63 -0.44 -9.04
CA TRP A 138 22.09 -1.78 -8.78
C TRP A 138 20.68 -1.96 -9.35
N VAL A 139 19.81 -0.95 -9.19
CA VAL A 139 18.46 -0.95 -9.78
C VAL A 139 18.53 -0.98 -11.30
N THR A 140 19.38 -0.15 -11.91
CA THR A 140 19.54 -0.08 -13.37
C THR A 140 20.02 -1.41 -13.95
N GLU A 141 21.00 -2.06 -13.32
CA GLU A 141 21.49 -3.38 -13.73
C GLU A 141 20.40 -4.45 -13.59
N THR A 142 19.65 -4.44 -12.49
CA THR A 142 18.57 -5.39 -12.25
C THR A 142 17.45 -5.26 -13.29
N ILE A 143 17.08 -4.02 -13.65
CA ILE A 143 16.13 -3.76 -14.73
C ILE A 143 16.71 -4.22 -16.07
N GLY A 144 17.99 -3.93 -16.35
CA GLY A 144 18.68 -4.36 -17.57
C GLY A 144 18.63 -5.88 -17.77
N ARG A 145 19.02 -6.65 -16.74
CA ARG A 145 18.92 -8.12 -16.74
C ARG A 145 17.49 -8.61 -16.98
N THR A 146 16.50 -7.93 -16.41
CA THR A 146 15.09 -8.27 -16.61
C THR A 146 14.64 -8.00 -18.06
N LEU A 147 15.05 -6.88 -18.65
CA LEU A 147 14.77 -6.55 -20.04
C LEU A 147 15.42 -7.55 -21.01
N ASP A 148 16.62 -8.03 -20.69
CA ASP A 148 17.29 -9.05 -21.52
C ASP A 148 16.53 -10.38 -21.53
N LEU A 149 15.85 -10.71 -20.43
CA LEU A 149 15.04 -11.93 -20.31
C LEU A 149 13.65 -11.78 -20.93
N LEU A 150 13.00 -10.62 -20.78
CA LEU A 150 11.57 -10.44 -21.05
C LEU A 150 11.25 -9.57 -22.27
N ALA A 151 12.18 -8.72 -22.71
CA ALA A 151 11.99 -7.75 -23.79
C ALA A 151 12.98 -7.99 -24.93
N THR A 152 13.01 -9.24 -25.43
CA THR A 152 13.92 -9.68 -26.51
C THR A 152 13.68 -8.91 -27.81
N GLU A 153 12.46 -8.43 -28.04
CA GLU A 153 12.07 -7.59 -29.19
C GLU A 153 12.61 -6.15 -29.12
N LEU A 154 13.05 -5.70 -27.95
CA LEU A 154 13.54 -4.33 -27.77
C LEU A 154 14.97 -4.22 -28.33
N PRO A 155 15.25 -3.25 -29.24
CA PRO A 155 16.58 -3.10 -29.84
C PRO A 155 17.67 -2.92 -28.77
N PRO A 156 18.82 -3.61 -28.87
CA PRO A 156 19.87 -3.57 -27.84
C PRO A 156 20.39 -2.16 -27.51
N ASN A 157 20.37 -1.25 -28.48
CA ASN A 157 20.78 0.15 -28.32
C ASN A 157 19.76 1.02 -27.55
N GLU A 158 18.50 0.59 -27.44
CA GLU A 158 17.45 1.31 -26.72
C GLU A 158 17.30 0.85 -25.26
N ARG A 159 17.69 -0.40 -24.96
CA ARG A 159 17.57 -0.99 -23.61
C ARG A 159 18.22 -0.14 -22.50
N PRO A 160 19.43 0.44 -22.66
CA PRO A 160 20.02 1.27 -21.62
C PRO A 160 19.22 2.56 -21.33
N LYS A 161 18.61 3.15 -22.37
CA LYS A 161 17.77 4.34 -22.21
C LYS A 161 16.50 4.00 -21.44
N VAL A 162 15.86 2.88 -21.77
CA VAL A 162 14.68 2.38 -21.05
C VAL A 162 15.05 2.06 -19.60
N ALA A 163 16.12 1.31 -19.37
CA ALA A 163 16.58 0.95 -18.03
C ALA A 163 16.86 2.19 -17.17
N GLY A 164 17.53 3.21 -17.71
CA GLY A 164 17.82 4.46 -17.00
C GLY A 164 16.59 5.31 -16.67
N TRP A 165 15.59 5.34 -17.55
CA TRP A 165 14.33 6.03 -17.29
C TRP A 165 13.55 5.33 -16.18
N TRP A 166 13.39 4.01 -16.27
CA TRP A 166 12.70 3.21 -15.26
C TRP A 166 13.44 3.25 -13.92
N SER A 167 14.77 3.11 -13.91
CA SER A 167 15.55 3.08 -12.67
C SER A 167 15.43 4.35 -11.85
N SER A 168 15.13 5.49 -12.47
CA SER A 168 14.99 6.76 -11.75
C SER A 168 13.81 6.77 -10.77
N PHE A 169 12.75 6.02 -11.07
CA PHE A 169 11.50 6.01 -10.29
C PHE A 169 11.10 4.61 -9.81
N PHE A 170 11.84 3.57 -10.19
CA PHE A 170 11.47 2.18 -9.95
C PHE A 170 11.17 1.87 -8.47
N PRO A 171 12.00 2.27 -7.48
CA PRO A 171 11.68 2.05 -6.07
C PRO A 171 10.34 2.68 -5.67
N ALA A 172 10.10 3.92 -6.08
CA ALA A 172 8.83 4.60 -5.80
C ALA A 172 7.64 3.90 -6.45
N MET A 173 7.77 3.41 -7.68
CA MET A 173 6.70 2.67 -8.35
C MET A 173 6.36 1.37 -7.65
N VAL A 174 7.37 0.60 -7.23
CA VAL A 174 7.17 -0.65 -6.47
C VAL A 174 6.45 -0.36 -5.16
N CYS A 175 6.92 0.65 -4.42
CA CYS A 175 6.32 1.05 -3.14
C CYS A 175 4.90 1.61 -3.31
N ALA A 176 4.66 2.41 -4.36
CA ALA A 176 3.35 2.95 -4.68
C ALA A 176 2.36 1.85 -5.06
N SER A 177 2.77 0.91 -5.92
CA SER A 177 1.95 -0.25 -6.29
C SER A 177 1.62 -1.08 -5.06
N TRP A 178 2.60 -1.34 -4.19
CA TRP A 178 2.40 -2.05 -2.94
C TRP A 178 1.39 -1.33 -2.03
N LEU A 179 1.52 -0.01 -1.82
CA LEU A 179 0.56 0.75 -1.01
C LEU A 179 -0.86 0.70 -1.57
N VAL A 180 -1.02 0.91 -2.88
CA VAL A 180 -2.33 0.88 -3.54
C VAL A 180 -2.95 -0.53 -3.42
N MET A 181 -2.16 -1.57 -3.67
CA MET A 181 -2.57 -2.97 -3.50
C MET A 181 -3.04 -3.24 -2.06
N ILE A 182 -2.25 -2.85 -1.06
CA ILE A 182 -2.59 -3.09 0.35
C ILE A 182 -3.86 -2.33 0.77
N VAL A 183 -4.01 -1.07 0.36
CA VAL A 183 -5.23 -0.30 0.65
C VAL A 183 -6.45 -0.95 0.00
N ALA A 184 -6.34 -1.40 -1.26
CA ALA A 184 -7.44 -2.09 -1.95
C ALA A 184 -7.82 -3.41 -1.25
N ASN A 185 -6.84 -4.19 -0.81
CA ASN A 185 -7.08 -5.42 -0.05
C ASN A 185 -7.72 -5.13 1.33
N ALA A 186 -7.27 -4.09 2.03
CA ALA A 186 -7.80 -3.74 3.35
C ALA A 186 -9.25 -3.24 3.27
N THR A 187 -9.56 -2.35 2.33
CA THR A 187 -10.93 -1.85 2.11
C THR A 187 -11.84 -2.95 1.56
N GLY A 188 -11.32 -3.82 0.69
CA GLY A 188 -12.00 -5.01 0.19
C GLY A 188 -12.35 -6.00 1.30
N ALA A 189 -11.38 -6.37 2.14
CA ALA A 189 -11.58 -7.27 3.27
C ALA A 189 -12.63 -6.71 4.24
N GLN A 190 -12.53 -5.43 4.63
CA GLN A 190 -13.53 -4.78 5.46
C GLN A 190 -14.91 -4.80 4.79
N GLY A 191 -15.00 -4.46 3.51
CA GLY A 191 -16.26 -4.43 2.76
C GLY A 191 -16.92 -5.80 2.61
N VAL A 192 -16.14 -6.87 2.46
CA VAL A 192 -16.65 -8.25 2.45
C VAL A 192 -17.16 -8.64 3.84
N LEU A 193 -16.38 -8.36 4.90
CA LEU A 193 -16.78 -8.70 6.27
C LEU A 193 -18.05 -8.00 6.72
N VAL A 194 -18.26 -6.75 6.32
CA VAL A 194 -19.50 -6.00 6.58
C VAL A 194 -20.69 -6.67 5.90
N ARG A 195 -20.57 -7.07 4.63
CA ARG A 195 -21.62 -7.81 3.92
C ARG A 195 -21.92 -9.17 4.54
N LEU A 196 -20.92 -9.81 5.13
CA LEU A 196 -21.05 -11.09 5.83
C LEU A 196 -21.56 -10.94 7.28
N GLY A 197 -21.74 -9.72 7.79
CA GLY A 197 -22.11 -9.47 9.20
C GLY A 197 -21.04 -9.95 10.20
N ARG A 198 -19.77 -9.99 9.78
CA ARG A 198 -18.62 -10.47 10.57
C ARG A 198 -17.58 -9.39 10.86
N ASN A 199 -17.89 -8.13 10.58
CA ASN A 199 -17.01 -7.01 10.90
C ASN A 199 -17.02 -6.73 12.40
N ARG A 200 -15.83 -6.51 12.97
CA ARG A 200 -15.70 -6.11 14.38
C ARG A 200 -15.78 -4.61 14.62
N ARG A 201 -15.34 -3.84 13.63
CA ARG A 201 -15.42 -2.38 13.65
C ARG A 201 -16.52 -1.92 12.69
N PRO A 202 -17.19 -0.79 12.97
CA PRO A 202 -17.98 -0.08 11.97
C PRO A 202 -17.14 0.25 10.72
N SER A 203 -17.81 0.34 9.57
CA SER A 203 -17.16 0.77 8.33
C SER A 203 -16.59 2.19 8.49
N PRO A 204 -15.31 2.42 8.16
CA PRO A 204 -14.75 3.76 8.19
C PRO A 204 -15.45 4.69 7.21
N VAL A 205 -15.65 5.95 7.59
CA VAL A 205 -16.15 6.98 6.68
C VAL A 205 -14.97 7.55 5.87
N TYR A 206 -14.57 6.85 4.82
CA TYR A 206 -13.37 7.21 4.03
C TYR A 206 -13.39 8.62 3.43
N ARG A 207 -14.56 9.22 3.22
CA ARG A 207 -14.68 10.63 2.78
C ARG A 207 -14.13 11.61 3.80
N GLN A 208 -14.06 11.25 5.08
CA GLN A 208 -13.51 12.06 6.18
C GLN A 208 -12.04 11.74 6.46
N LEU A 209 -11.35 11.10 5.50
CA LEU A 209 -9.91 10.85 5.60
C LEU A 209 -9.15 12.15 5.89
N TRP A 210 -8.22 12.08 6.83
CA TRP A 210 -7.25 13.12 7.15
C TRP A 210 -5.87 12.46 7.32
N LEU A 211 -4.79 13.21 7.12
CA LEU A 211 -3.43 12.68 7.22
C LEU A 211 -2.68 13.36 8.38
N PRO A 212 -1.78 12.65 9.08
CA PRO A 212 -0.92 13.23 10.10
C PRO A 212 0.13 14.18 9.49
N ASP A 213 0.57 15.16 10.29
CA ASP A 213 1.43 16.25 9.81
C ASP A 213 2.82 15.80 9.38
N TRP A 214 3.32 14.71 9.96
CA TRP A 214 4.64 14.19 9.64
C TRP A 214 4.77 13.76 8.18
N LEU A 215 3.67 13.36 7.50
CA LEU A 215 3.71 13.01 6.08
C LEU A 215 4.04 14.24 5.22
N ALA A 216 3.46 15.40 5.53
CA ALA A 216 3.76 16.64 4.81
C ALA A 216 5.20 17.09 5.06
N VAL A 217 5.66 17.03 6.31
CA VAL A 217 7.05 17.35 6.66
C VAL A 217 8.02 16.41 5.95
N LEU A 218 7.77 15.10 6.00
CA LEU A 218 8.61 14.10 5.34
C LEU A 218 8.69 14.31 3.84
N MET A 219 7.57 14.61 3.18
CA MET A 219 7.56 14.89 1.74
C MET A 219 8.47 16.07 1.39
N VAL A 220 8.36 17.19 2.12
CA VAL A 220 9.18 18.39 1.87
C VAL A 220 10.65 18.10 2.16
N VAL A 221 10.96 17.49 3.29
CA VAL A 221 12.35 17.17 3.67
C VAL A 221 12.98 16.20 2.67
N ALA A 222 12.26 15.16 2.26
CA ALA A 222 12.75 14.19 1.28
C ALA A 222 12.95 14.80 -0.11
N ALA A 223 12.02 15.67 -0.54
CA ALA A 223 12.16 16.41 -1.80
C ALA A 223 13.38 17.34 -1.77
N LEU A 224 13.57 18.11 -0.68
CA LEU A 224 14.74 18.97 -0.54
C LEU A 224 16.04 18.17 -0.47
N ALA A 225 16.07 17.07 0.30
CA ALA A 225 17.19 16.15 0.35
C ALA A 225 17.55 15.62 -1.04
N SER A 226 16.55 15.32 -1.89
CA SER A 226 16.79 14.86 -3.27
C SER A 226 17.46 15.89 -4.18
N GLN A 227 17.25 17.18 -3.92
CA GLN A 227 17.79 18.27 -4.72
C GLN A 227 19.16 18.75 -4.23
N VAL A 228 19.38 18.69 -2.91
CA VAL A 228 20.58 19.23 -2.26
C VAL A 228 21.64 18.15 -2.07
N LEU A 229 21.25 16.91 -1.79
CA LEU A 229 22.16 15.81 -1.55
C LEU A 229 22.40 15.01 -2.83
N GLY A 230 23.65 14.64 -3.09
CA GLY A 230 24.02 13.77 -4.20
C GLY A 230 23.98 12.28 -3.82
N GLY A 231 24.31 11.44 -4.80
CA GLY A 231 24.46 10.00 -4.61
C GLY A 231 23.19 9.29 -4.13
N ASP A 232 23.37 8.23 -3.34
CA ASP A 232 22.28 7.37 -2.89
C ASP A 232 21.26 8.08 -2.00
N VAL A 233 21.71 9.02 -1.16
CA VAL A 233 20.82 9.77 -0.28
C VAL A 233 19.87 10.66 -1.09
N GLY A 234 20.39 11.34 -2.12
CA GLY A 234 19.57 12.13 -3.04
C GLY A 234 18.57 11.26 -3.81
N TYR A 235 19.03 10.12 -4.34
CA TYR A 235 18.20 9.18 -5.09
C TYR A 235 17.08 8.55 -4.24
N VAL A 236 17.40 8.08 -3.03
CA VAL A 236 16.42 7.52 -2.09
C VAL A 236 15.47 8.63 -1.63
N GLY A 237 15.97 9.82 -1.30
CA GLY A 237 15.15 10.98 -0.92
C GLY A 237 14.10 11.33 -1.98
N GLY A 238 14.48 11.34 -3.25
CA GLY A 238 13.54 11.59 -4.36
C GLY A 238 12.44 10.53 -4.43
N ASN A 239 12.82 9.25 -4.29
CA ASN A 239 11.85 8.16 -4.27
C ASN A 239 10.93 8.19 -3.03
N VAL A 240 11.45 8.55 -1.85
CA VAL A 240 10.64 8.76 -0.62
C VAL A 240 9.57 9.84 -0.88
N ALA A 241 9.96 10.99 -1.45
CA ALA A 241 9.02 12.07 -1.75
C ALA A 241 7.88 11.60 -2.66
N LEU A 242 8.20 10.83 -3.71
CA LEU A 242 7.21 10.27 -4.63
C LEU A 242 6.26 9.27 -3.96
N VAL A 243 6.76 8.40 -3.08
CA VAL A 243 5.93 7.44 -2.34
C VAL A 243 4.96 8.16 -1.39
N VAL A 244 5.41 9.23 -0.74
CA VAL A 244 4.59 10.01 0.19
C VAL A 244 3.45 10.75 -0.53
N LEU A 245 3.54 11.01 -1.84
CA LEU A 245 2.42 11.54 -2.63
C LEU A 245 1.22 10.58 -2.68
N ILE A 246 1.41 9.27 -2.47
CA ILE A 246 0.33 8.27 -2.55
C ILE A 246 -0.72 8.48 -1.44
N PRO A 247 -0.36 8.67 -0.16
CA PRO A 247 -1.30 9.13 0.86
C PRO A 247 -2.08 10.39 0.47
N PHE A 248 -1.41 11.39 -0.11
CA PHE A 248 -2.08 12.61 -0.57
C PHE A 248 -3.03 12.33 -1.75
N MET A 249 -2.68 11.43 -2.67
CA MET A 249 -3.58 10.96 -3.72
C MET A 249 -4.86 10.37 -3.12
N PHE A 250 -4.77 9.52 -2.08
CA PHE A 250 -5.97 8.99 -1.40
C PHE A 250 -6.79 10.09 -0.72
N LEU A 251 -6.14 11.12 -0.16
CA LEU A 251 -6.83 12.28 0.39
C LEU A 251 -7.55 13.11 -0.68
N GLY A 252 -6.94 13.24 -1.86
CA GLY A 252 -7.56 13.85 -3.05
C GLY A 252 -8.75 13.04 -3.55
N LEU A 253 -8.65 11.71 -3.62
CA LEU A 253 -9.78 10.84 -3.94
C LEU A 253 -10.92 11.00 -2.94
N ALA A 254 -10.62 11.04 -1.64
CA ALA A 254 -11.62 11.32 -0.64
C ALA A 254 -12.30 12.69 -0.86
N ALA A 255 -11.58 13.67 -1.42
CA ALA A 255 -12.11 15.02 -1.69
C ALA A 255 -13.09 14.97 -2.86
N ILE A 256 -12.71 14.28 -3.93
CA ILE A 256 -13.55 14.05 -5.12
C ILE A 256 -14.82 13.30 -4.72
N HIS A 257 -14.71 12.25 -3.91
CA HIS A 257 -15.88 11.52 -3.39
C HIS A 257 -16.78 12.40 -2.50
N GLY A 258 -16.18 13.26 -1.66
CA GLY A 258 -16.93 14.24 -0.86
C GLY A 258 -17.69 15.23 -1.73
N PHE A 259 -17.04 15.79 -2.75
CA PHE A 259 -17.63 16.70 -3.72
C PHE A 259 -18.74 16.03 -4.55
N ALA A 260 -18.48 14.83 -5.06
CA ALA A 260 -19.41 14.08 -5.92
C ALA A 260 -20.69 13.70 -5.16
N ALA A 261 -20.62 13.41 -3.86
CA ALA A 261 -21.78 12.95 -3.08
C ALA A 261 -22.94 13.95 -3.04
N GLY A 262 -22.70 15.25 -3.22
CA GLY A 262 -23.73 16.29 -3.26
C GLY A 262 -24.21 16.65 -4.67
N LYS A 263 -23.80 15.91 -5.71
CA LYS A 263 -24.05 16.27 -7.11
C LYS A 263 -24.92 15.22 -7.81
N PRO A 264 -25.89 15.62 -8.66
CA PRO A 264 -26.68 14.66 -9.42
C PRO A 264 -25.82 13.84 -10.41
N GLN A 265 -24.69 14.39 -10.86
CA GLN A 265 -23.74 13.72 -11.76
C GLN A 265 -22.65 12.90 -11.02
N ALA A 266 -22.86 12.54 -9.76
CA ALA A 266 -21.86 11.84 -8.94
C ALA A 266 -21.20 10.64 -9.66
N ARG A 267 -22.02 9.79 -10.31
CA ARG A 267 -21.56 8.59 -11.02
C ARG A 267 -20.62 8.94 -12.17
N PHE A 268 -20.93 10.00 -12.92
CA PHE A 268 -20.10 10.47 -14.03
C PHE A 268 -18.77 11.03 -13.53
N ILE A 269 -18.79 11.86 -12.49
CA ILE A 269 -17.55 12.43 -11.89
C ILE A 269 -16.61 11.31 -11.45
N LEU A 270 -17.14 10.30 -10.74
CA LEU A 270 -16.35 9.17 -10.28
C LEU A 270 -15.87 8.30 -11.44
N ALA A 271 -16.75 7.98 -12.41
CA ALA A 271 -16.38 7.20 -13.59
C ALA A 271 -15.27 7.90 -14.41
N ALA A 272 -15.37 9.21 -14.61
CA ALA A 272 -14.34 10.00 -15.29
C ALA A 272 -13.02 10.00 -14.49
N THR A 273 -13.07 10.19 -13.18
CA THR A 273 -11.88 10.19 -12.32
C THR A 273 -11.15 8.85 -12.38
N TYR A 274 -11.87 7.73 -12.21
CA TYR A 274 -11.28 6.40 -12.27
C TYR A 274 -10.88 6.00 -13.68
N GLY A 275 -11.64 6.40 -14.70
CA GLY A 275 -11.28 6.22 -16.10
C GLY A 275 -9.97 6.93 -16.46
N LEU A 276 -9.80 8.18 -16.01
CA LEU A 276 -8.55 8.92 -16.18
C LEU A 276 -7.39 8.28 -15.40
N LEU A 277 -7.62 7.81 -14.17
CA LEU A 277 -6.60 7.05 -13.43
C LEU A 277 -6.20 5.76 -14.15
N ALA A 278 -7.13 5.10 -14.84
CA ALA A 278 -6.82 3.89 -15.61
C ALA A 278 -6.06 4.19 -16.92
N LEU A 279 -6.46 5.25 -17.64
CA LEU A 279 -5.91 5.58 -18.97
C LEU A 279 -4.61 6.37 -18.91
N VAL A 280 -4.51 7.32 -17.98
CA VAL A 280 -3.39 8.27 -17.83
C VAL A 280 -3.02 8.39 -16.35
N PHE A 281 -2.63 7.25 -15.77
CA PHE A 281 -2.40 7.08 -14.34
C PHE A 281 -1.48 8.14 -13.74
N VAL A 282 -0.27 8.32 -14.29
CA VAL A 282 0.76 9.20 -13.70
C VAL A 282 0.25 10.63 -13.55
N TRP A 283 -0.26 11.22 -14.63
CA TRP A 283 -0.74 12.61 -14.63
C TRP A 283 -1.98 12.79 -13.77
N THR A 284 -2.92 11.84 -13.83
CA THR A 284 -4.14 11.91 -13.02
C THR A 284 -3.82 11.72 -11.54
N ALA A 285 -2.97 10.76 -11.19
CA ALA A 285 -2.54 10.52 -9.82
C ALA A 285 -1.84 11.75 -9.23
N LEU A 286 -0.99 12.44 -10.00
CA LEU A 286 -0.36 13.70 -9.59
C LEU A 286 -1.40 14.81 -9.36
N ALA A 287 -2.33 15.03 -10.31
CA ALA A 287 -3.38 16.03 -10.15
C ALA A 287 -4.25 15.77 -8.92
N VAL A 288 -4.61 14.50 -8.69
CA VAL A 288 -5.38 14.08 -7.51
C VAL A 288 -4.55 14.22 -6.23
N ALA A 289 -3.25 13.92 -6.24
CA ALA A 289 -2.36 14.14 -5.10
C ALA A 289 -2.24 15.63 -4.75
N ILE A 290 -2.11 16.51 -5.74
CA ILE A 290 -2.10 17.97 -5.55
C ILE A 290 -3.42 18.43 -4.90
N LEU A 291 -4.57 17.96 -5.40
CA LEU A 291 -5.86 18.22 -4.76
C LEU A 291 -5.88 17.75 -3.30
N GLY A 292 -5.31 16.58 -3.03
CA GLY A 292 -5.15 16.05 -1.67
C GLY A 292 -4.26 16.92 -0.78
N MET A 293 -3.18 17.47 -1.30
CA MET A 293 -2.33 18.42 -0.58
C MET A 293 -3.08 19.71 -0.25
N VAL A 294 -3.81 20.28 -1.21
CA VAL A 294 -4.68 21.45 -0.96
C VAL A 294 -5.71 21.14 0.13
N ARG A 295 -6.34 19.96 0.06
CA ARG A 295 -7.26 19.49 1.08
C ARG A 295 -6.60 19.32 2.45
N PHE A 296 -5.38 18.79 2.50
CA PHE A 296 -4.63 18.63 3.74
C PHE A 296 -4.46 19.95 4.48
N TRP A 297 -4.07 21.01 3.76
CA TRP A 297 -3.87 22.35 4.33
C TRP A 297 -5.19 22.98 4.81
N THR A 298 -6.27 22.83 4.03
CA THR A 298 -7.58 23.38 4.42
C THR A 298 -8.19 22.65 5.62
N MET A 299 -7.88 21.36 5.83
CA MET A 299 -8.37 20.57 6.96
C MET A 299 -7.50 20.64 8.22
N ARG A 300 -6.28 21.18 8.14
CA ARG A 300 -5.31 21.19 9.25
C ARG A 300 -5.90 21.78 10.55
N PHE A 301 -6.76 22.79 10.44
CA PHE A 301 -7.41 23.47 11.57
C PHE A 301 -8.85 22.99 11.88
N ARG A 302 -9.35 21.97 11.17
CA ARG A 302 -10.74 21.48 11.25
C ARG A 302 -10.84 19.96 11.43
N ARG A 303 -9.83 19.33 12.05
CA ARG A 303 -9.78 17.87 12.25
C ARG A 303 -10.92 17.45 13.20
N GLY A 304 -11.85 16.62 12.72
CA GLY A 304 -12.88 16.02 13.56
C GLY A 304 -12.30 14.92 14.47
N ASN A 305 -12.91 14.72 15.65
CA ASN A 305 -12.38 13.84 16.70
C ASN A 305 -12.29 12.36 16.30
N SER A 306 -13.08 11.85 15.35
CA SER A 306 -13.00 10.44 14.93
C SER A 306 -13.45 10.16 13.49
N GLY A 307 -12.50 10.13 12.55
CA GLY A 307 -12.72 9.60 11.18
C GLY A 307 -12.77 8.06 11.10
N GLY A 308 -12.71 7.37 12.25
CA GLY A 308 -12.59 5.90 12.36
C GLY A 308 -13.90 5.12 12.22
N GLY A 309 -15.04 5.81 12.16
CA GLY A 309 -16.35 5.23 12.42
C GLY A 309 -16.70 5.35 13.90
N MET A 310 -17.97 5.61 14.17
CA MET A 310 -18.53 5.68 15.52
C MET A 310 -19.56 4.57 15.66
N GLU A 311 -19.62 3.95 16.83
CA GLU A 311 -20.77 3.14 17.21
C GLU A 311 -21.89 4.11 17.57
N GLY A 312 -23.01 4.01 16.86
CA GLY A 312 -24.24 4.76 17.10
C GLY A 312 -25.38 3.79 17.35
#